data_AF-A0A1I7RZM3-F1
#
_entry.id   AF-A0A1I7RZM3-F1
#
_cell.length_a   1.000
_cell.length_b   1.000
_cell.length_c   1.000
_cell.angle_alpha   90.00
_cell.angle_beta   90.00
_cell.angle_gamma   90.00
#
_symmetry.space_group_name_H-M   'P 1'
#
loop_
_entity.id
_entity.type
_entity.pdbx_description
1 polymer ?
#
loop_
_entity_poly.entity_id
_entity_poly.type
_entity_poly.pdbx_seq_one_letter_code
_entity_poly.pdbx_strand_id
1 'polypeptide(L)'
;MDKVLDFFVYPPIRSMLIYGTLSVSYATFNRVIMTKFFFDYPIVLLIMQMALLLFGIEALRVTSSIKLHAYTFQRGKDVFPASLLYIMAHFLNLNCLDGTTMPLFPFLQRFTPILIIELNRHFNRRARPSKFDLTCIGVICVSTAAASVYDWSFDLWSIIYGVVAVCMESYSLFLMEKLKDQYNSWLEILYMHSFNCLCVLLVADLIQDEIRDSFMYLVTSTTFLFVIILTIMLAIGVGFQIAMFYCLSLCGALHSSMMNIIANGIQLFVAYGLSIFLFYDLNPTWTNVFGVIIASCVAIYYYIIHRALDAGNTYMPTKYSIEKS
;
A
#
# COMPACT_ATOMS: atom_id res chain seq x y z
N MET A 1 9.86 12.33 -28.40
CA MET A 1 9.16 12.93 -27.23
C MET A 1 7.74 12.38 -27.11
N ASP A 2 7.03 12.21 -28.22
CA ASP A 2 5.63 11.72 -28.26
C ASP A 2 5.42 10.34 -27.61
N LYS A 3 6.33 9.37 -27.81
CA LYS A 3 6.23 8.05 -27.17
C LYS A 3 6.28 8.06 -25.63
N VAL A 4 6.91 9.10 -25.04
CA VAL A 4 7.01 9.28 -23.58
C VAL A 4 5.74 9.95 -23.04
N LEU A 5 5.15 10.90 -23.77
CA LEU A 5 3.84 11.45 -23.39
C LEU A 5 2.75 10.38 -23.47
N ASP A 6 2.74 9.55 -24.52
CA ASP A 6 1.81 8.41 -24.60
C ASP A 6 2.03 7.36 -23.50
N PHE A 7 3.23 7.31 -22.89
CA PHE A 7 3.53 6.43 -21.75
C PHE A 7 2.76 6.86 -20.50
N PHE A 8 2.67 8.17 -20.24
CA PHE A 8 1.91 8.73 -19.12
C PHE A 8 0.39 8.65 -19.32
N VAL A 9 -0.07 8.54 -20.57
CA VAL A 9 -1.50 8.45 -20.92
C VAL A 9 -2.08 7.04 -20.68
N TYR A 10 -1.24 6.00 -20.60
CA TYR A 10 -1.71 4.63 -20.39
C TYR A 10 -2.35 4.45 -18.99
N PRO A 11 -3.61 3.99 -18.89
CA PRO A 11 -4.36 4.03 -17.62
C PRO A 11 -3.70 3.27 -16.44
N PRO A 12 -3.10 2.07 -16.65
CA PRO A 12 -2.34 1.36 -15.60
C PRO A 12 -1.10 2.11 -15.10
N ILE A 13 -0.31 2.72 -15.99
CA ILE A 13 0.90 3.45 -15.58
C ILE A 13 0.50 4.72 -14.81
N ARG A 14 -0.55 5.41 -15.28
CA ARG A 14 -1.09 6.59 -14.59
C ARG A 14 -1.58 6.25 -13.18
N SER A 15 -2.29 5.15 -12.99
CA SER A 15 -2.78 4.73 -11.67
C SER A 15 -1.63 4.39 -10.72
N MET A 16 -0.59 3.72 -11.21
CA MET A 16 0.62 3.43 -10.42
C MET A 16 1.36 4.68 -9.97
N LEU A 17 1.51 5.67 -10.85
CA LEU A 17 2.17 6.94 -10.51
C LEU A 17 1.38 7.74 -9.46
N ILE A 18 0.06 7.80 -9.61
CA ILE A 18 -0.83 8.43 -8.63
C ILE A 18 -0.73 7.70 -7.29
N TYR A 19 -0.80 6.37 -7.29
CA TYR A 19 -0.67 5.54 -6.08
C TYR A 19 0.68 5.74 -5.40
N GLY A 20 1.79 5.68 -6.15
CA GLY A 20 3.13 5.88 -5.60
C GLY A 20 3.32 7.29 -5.01
N THR A 21 2.82 8.31 -5.69
CA THR A 21 2.91 9.71 -5.21
C THR A 21 2.10 9.91 -3.93
N LEU A 22 0.86 9.39 -3.89
CA LEU A 22 0.00 9.46 -2.71
C LEU A 22 0.57 8.64 -1.56
N SER A 23 1.17 7.48 -1.82
CA SER A 23 1.83 6.64 -0.82
C SER A 23 2.99 7.38 -0.13
N VAL A 24 3.92 7.95 -0.91
CA VAL A 24 5.04 8.74 -0.37
C VAL A 24 4.54 9.95 0.42
N SER A 25 3.54 10.65 -0.11
CA SER A 25 2.95 11.83 0.54
C SER A 25 2.27 11.45 1.86
N TYR A 26 1.40 10.44 1.83
CA TYR A 26 0.68 9.92 2.99
C TYR A 26 1.64 9.58 4.11
N ALA A 27 2.65 8.78 3.80
CA ALA A 27 3.56 8.27 4.81
C ALA A 27 4.52 9.35 5.33
N THR A 28 4.83 10.39 4.54
CA THR A 28 5.56 11.58 5.00
C THR A 28 4.71 12.42 5.96
N PHE A 29 3.46 12.73 5.59
CA PHE A 29 2.56 13.51 6.43
C PHE A 29 2.18 12.76 7.72
N ASN A 30 1.97 11.45 7.65
CA ASN A 30 1.75 10.61 8.82
C ASN A 30 2.91 10.72 9.80
N ARG A 31 4.16 10.61 9.31
CA ARG A 31 5.36 10.78 10.13
C ARG A 31 5.47 12.18 10.72
N VAL A 32 5.16 13.23 9.95
CA VAL A 32 5.15 14.61 10.48
C VAL A 32 4.17 14.78 11.64
N ILE A 33 2.97 14.18 11.54
CA ILE A 33 1.97 14.22 12.63
C ILE A 33 2.51 13.56 13.89
N MET A 34 3.05 12.35 13.76
CA MET A 34 3.57 11.59 14.91
C MET A 34 4.80 12.28 15.50
N THR A 35 5.81 12.63 14.70
CA THR A 35 7.09 13.14 15.23
C THR A 35 7.09 14.62 15.61
N LYS A 36 6.36 15.49 14.89
CA LYS A 36 6.41 16.94 15.15
C LYS A 36 5.34 17.38 16.15
N PHE A 37 4.17 16.75 16.10
CA PHE A 37 3.07 17.07 17.00
C PHE A 37 2.96 16.09 18.17
N PHE A 38 3.73 14.99 18.20
CA PHE A 38 3.62 13.97 19.25
C PHE A 38 2.19 13.42 19.35
N PHE A 39 1.55 13.25 18.18
CA PHE A 39 0.23 12.65 18.06
C PHE A 39 0.40 11.17 17.68
N ASP A 40 0.67 10.36 18.69
CA ASP A 40 1.02 8.93 18.54
C ASP A 40 -0.21 8.03 18.68
N TYR A 41 -1.27 8.33 17.92
CA TYR A 41 -2.53 7.58 17.92
C TYR A 41 -2.87 7.03 16.51
N PRO A 42 -2.11 6.04 16.02
CA PRO A 42 -2.24 5.56 14.65
C PRO A 42 -3.57 4.84 14.39
N ILE A 43 -4.17 4.16 15.37
CA ILE A 43 -5.49 3.53 15.17
C ILE A 43 -6.54 4.60 14.92
N VAL A 44 -6.52 5.70 15.68
CA VAL A 44 -7.47 6.81 15.52
C VAL A 44 -7.36 7.44 14.14
N LEU A 45 -6.14 7.64 13.63
CA LEU A 45 -5.93 8.16 12.28
C LEU A 45 -6.55 7.24 11.21
N LEU A 46 -6.41 5.92 11.37
CA LEU A 46 -7.01 4.94 10.47
C LEU A 46 -8.53 4.91 10.57
N ILE A 47 -9.10 4.99 11.78
CA ILE A 47 -10.55 5.07 12.01
C ILE A 47 -11.11 6.30 11.28
N MET A 48 -10.49 7.47 11.46
CA MET A 48 -10.91 8.70 10.81
C MET A 48 -10.84 8.60 9.28
N GLN A 49 -9.78 8.00 8.72
CA GLN A 49 -9.65 7.78 7.27
C GLN A 49 -10.73 6.85 6.72
N MET A 50 -10.98 5.73 7.38
CA MET A 50 -12.00 4.77 6.94
C MET A 50 -13.41 5.37 7.07
N ALA A 51 -13.68 6.11 8.15
CA ALA A 51 -14.95 6.80 8.35
C ALA A 51 -15.19 7.89 7.29
N LEU A 52 -14.19 8.72 6.99
CA LEU A 52 -14.28 9.76 5.95
C LEU A 52 -14.48 9.15 4.56
N LEU A 53 -13.80 8.05 4.26
CA LEU A 53 -13.96 7.34 3.00
C LEU A 53 -15.38 6.77 2.85
N LEU A 54 -15.91 6.11 3.89
CA LEU A 54 -17.28 5.58 3.90
C LEU A 54 -18.32 6.70 3.76
N PHE A 55 -18.15 7.78 4.53
CA PHE A 55 -19.02 8.95 4.43
C PHE A 55 -19.00 9.55 3.02
N GLY A 56 -17.81 9.68 2.42
CA GLY A 56 -17.65 10.18 1.05
C GLY A 56 -18.33 9.29 0.01
N ILE A 57 -18.20 7.97 0.12
CA ILE A 57 -18.84 7.02 -0.80
C ILE A 57 -20.37 7.06 -0.66
N GLU A 58 -20.90 7.09 0.57
CA GLU A 58 -22.35 7.20 0.78
C GLU A 58 -22.90 8.55 0.32
N ALA A 59 -22.17 9.65 0.54
CA ALA A 59 -22.55 10.96 0.01
C ALA A 59 -22.66 10.93 -1.53
N LEU A 60 -21.68 10.33 -2.22
CA LEU A 60 -21.68 10.17 -3.69
C LEU A 60 -22.78 9.24 -4.19
N ARG A 61 -23.19 8.27 -3.37
CA ARG A 61 -24.30 7.37 -3.66
C ARG A 61 -25.65 8.10 -3.55
N VAL A 62 -25.84 8.91 -2.51
CA VAL A 62 -27.05 9.73 -2.32
C VAL A 62 -27.21 10.75 -3.44
N THR A 63 -26.11 11.38 -3.90
CA THR A 63 -26.13 12.28 -5.07
C THR A 63 -26.33 11.55 -6.41
N SER A 64 -26.57 10.23 -6.40
CA SER A 64 -26.75 9.37 -7.58
C SER A 64 -25.59 9.41 -8.59
N SER A 65 -24.42 9.90 -8.18
CA SER A 65 -23.24 10.00 -9.06
C SER A 65 -22.60 8.63 -9.29
N ILE A 66 -22.85 7.67 -8.38
CA ILE A 66 -22.33 6.30 -8.45
C ILE A 66 -23.47 5.31 -8.21
N LYS A 67 -23.64 4.35 -9.13
CA LYS A 67 -24.53 3.20 -8.93
C LYS A 67 -23.80 2.14 -8.10
N LEU A 68 -23.93 2.23 -6.79
CA LEU A 68 -23.36 1.26 -5.86
C LEU A 68 -24.46 0.40 -5.23
N HIS A 69 -24.25 -0.92 -5.22
CA HIS A 69 -25.12 -1.82 -4.47
C HIS A 69 -25.01 -1.55 -2.97
N ALA A 70 -26.13 -1.70 -2.25
CA ALA A 70 -26.15 -1.55 -0.80
C ALA A 70 -25.23 -2.58 -0.12
N TYR A 71 -24.70 -2.22 1.06
CA TYR A 71 -24.03 -3.17 1.93
C TYR A 71 -24.97 -4.35 2.23
N THR A 72 -24.54 -5.57 1.91
CA THR A 72 -25.21 -6.78 2.37
C THR A 72 -24.23 -7.57 3.22
N PHE A 73 -24.72 -8.12 4.33
CA PHE A 73 -23.89 -8.87 5.26
C PHE A 73 -23.15 -10.05 4.59
N GLN A 74 -23.79 -10.65 3.58
CA GLN A 74 -23.21 -11.75 2.82
C GLN A 74 -21.97 -11.31 2.01
N ARG A 75 -22.06 -10.18 1.30
CA ARG A 75 -20.91 -9.60 0.58
C ARG A 75 -19.81 -9.12 1.52
N GLY A 76 -20.21 -8.52 2.64
CA GLY A 76 -19.29 -8.10 3.69
C GLY A 76 -18.47 -9.27 4.24
N LYS A 77 -19.12 -10.42 4.47
CA LYS A 77 -18.46 -11.64 4.96
C LYS A 77 -17.41 -12.21 4.00
N ASP A 78 -17.64 -12.10 2.69
CA ASP A 78 -16.71 -12.58 1.68
C ASP A 78 -15.43 -11.72 1.63
N VAL A 79 -15.55 -10.41 1.83
CA VAL A 79 -14.43 -9.44 1.84
C VAL A 79 -13.76 -9.32 3.22
N PHE A 80 -14.43 -9.79 4.28
CA PHE A 80 -13.95 -9.73 5.66
C PHE A 80 -12.56 -10.34 5.88
N PRO A 81 -12.27 -11.59 5.46
CA PRO A 81 -10.94 -12.19 5.69
C PRO A 81 -9.81 -11.38 5.04
N ALA A 82 -10.03 -10.86 3.83
CA ALA A 82 -9.03 -10.01 3.15
C ALA A 82 -8.77 -8.73 3.94
N SER A 83 -9.84 -8.11 4.44
CA SER A 83 -9.79 -6.85 5.18
C SER A 83 -9.12 -7.01 6.54
N LEU A 84 -9.43 -8.10 7.25
CA LEU A 84 -8.84 -8.42 8.54
C LEU A 84 -7.33 -8.65 8.43
N LEU A 85 -6.89 -9.43 7.43
CA LEU A 85 -5.46 -9.69 7.23
C LEU A 85 -4.70 -8.41 6.84
N TYR A 86 -5.30 -7.57 5.99
CA TYR A 86 -4.71 -6.30 5.60
C TYR A 86 -4.52 -5.38 6.80
N ILE A 87 -5.56 -5.22 7.65
CA ILE A 87 -5.47 -4.32 8.79
C ILE A 87 -4.55 -4.85 9.89
N MET A 88 -4.50 -6.17 10.10
CA MET A 88 -3.54 -6.78 11.03
C MET A 88 -2.09 -6.58 10.57
N ALA A 89 -1.81 -6.77 9.27
CA ALA A 89 -0.49 -6.48 8.71
C ALA A 89 -0.15 -4.99 8.90
N HIS A 90 -1.08 -4.09 8.58
CA HIS A 90 -0.87 -2.65 8.72
C HIS A 90 -0.64 -2.23 10.18
N PHE A 91 -1.38 -2.82 11.13
CA PHE A 91 -1.19 -2.61 12.56
C PHE A 91 0.19 -3.08 13.02
N LEU A 92 0.63 -4.28 12.61
CA LEU A 92 1.99 -4.75 12.90
C LEU A 92 3.05 -3.78 12.33
N ASN A 93 2.82 -3.23 11.14
CA ASN A 93 3.73 -2.27 10.52
C ASN A 93 3.88 -1.01 11.36
N LEU A 94 2.79 -0.47 11.87
CA LEU A 94 2.80 0.72 12.71
C LEU A 94 3.50 0.44 14.05
N ASN A 95 3.11 -0.63 14.75
CA ASN A 95 3.71 -0.96 16.05
C ASN A 95 5.20 -1.31 15.96
N CYS A 96 5.65 -1.99 14.91
CA CYS A 96 7.07 -2.31 14.71
C CYS A 96 7.90 -1.09 14.31
N LEU A 97 7.28 -0.01 13.84
CA LEU A 97 7.95 1.26 13.54
C LEU A 97 8.02 2.17 14.78
N ASP A 98 7.02 2.13 15.66
CA ASP A 98 6.92 3.01 16.83
C ASP A 98 7.57 2.42 18.11
N GLY A 99 7.50 1.10 18.32
CA GLY A 99 7.77 0.49 19.63
C GLY A 99 9.22 0.11 19.94
N THR A 100 10.05 -0.13 18.92
CA THR A 100 11.46 -0.53 19.03
C THR A 100 11.99 -0.52 17.61
N THR A 101 13.15 0.08 17.32
CA THR A 101 13.77 0.03 15.99
C THR A 101 14.11 -1.41 15.62
N MET A 102 13.14 -2.15 15.11
CA MET A 102 13.25 -3.51 14.62
C MET A 102 13.88 -3.46 13.21
N PRO A 103 15.21 -3.58 13.09
CA PRO A 103 15.93 -3.13 11.91
C PRO A 103 15.71 -4.03 10.70
N LEU A 104 15.42 -5.32 10.93
CA LEU A 104 15.12 -6.29 9.86
C LEU A 104 13.65 -6.28 9.42
N PHE A 105 12.76 -5.63 10.15
CA PHE A 105 11.34 -5.67 9.85
C PHE A 105 11.04 -5.02 8.48
N PRO A 106 11.49 -3.78 8.19
CA PRO A 106 11.30 -3.16 6.88
C PRO A 106 12.00 -3.89 5.73
N PHE A 107 13.07 -4.64 6.03
CA PHE A 107 13.78 -5.47 5.04
C PHE A 107 12.90 -6.62 4.56
N LEU A 108 12.26 -7.35 5.48
CA LEU A 108 11.41 -8.50 5.13
C LEU A 108 10.20 -8.09 4.30
N GLN A 109 9.66 -6.90 4.56
CA GLN A 109 8.50 -6.36 3.84
C GLN A 109 8.68 -6.14 2.35
N ARG A 110 9.93 -6.11 1.89
CA ARG A 110 10.23 -5.91 0.47
C ARG A 110 9.98 -7.17 -0.35
N PHE A 111 9.78 -8.32 0.29
CA PHE A 111 9.53 -9.59 -0.39
C PHE A 111 8.04 -9.91 -0.61
N THR A 112 7.12 -9.00 -0.27
CA THR A 112 5.67 -9.13 -0.55
C THR A 112 5.35 -9.52 -2.01
N PRO A 113 5.97 -8.93 -3.06
CA PRO A 113 5.69 -9.32 -4.44
C PRO A 113 6.04 -10.78 -4.75
N ILE A 114 7.11 -11.32 -4.13
CA ILE A 114 7.54 -12.71 -4.35
C ILE A 114 6.51 -13.67 -3.77
N LEU A 115 6.00 -13.40 -2.57
CA LEU A 115 4.94 -14.22 -1.99
C LEU A 115 3.66 -14.18 -2.82
N ILE A 116 3.31 -13.02 -3.41
CA ILE A 116 2.14 -12.92 -4.30
C ILE A 116 2.30 -13.80 -5.55
N ILE A 117 3.50 -13.91 -6.12
CA ILE A 117 3.78 -14.84 -7.24
C ILE A 117 3.55 -16.29 -6.79
N GLU A 118 4.08 -16.66 -5.63
CA GLU A 118 3.96 -18.02 -5.09
C GLU A 118 2.50 -18.38 -4.76
N LEU A 119 1.74 -17.44 -4.20
CA LEU A 119 0.30 -17.58 -3.95
C LEU A 119 -0.48 -17.75 -5.26
N ASN A 120 -0.20 -16.92 -6.27
CA ASN A 120 -0.82 -17.04 -7.59
C ASN A 120 -0.50 -18.39 -8.26
N ARG A 121 0.71 -18.91 -8.08
CA ARG A 121 1.10 -20.23 -8.57
C ARG A 121 0.32 -21.34 -7.86
N HIS A 122 0.29 -21.30 -6.52
CA HIS A 122 -0.31 -22.36 -5.72
C HIS A 122 -1.84 -22.42 -5.88
N PHE A 123 -2.51 -21.26 -5.81
CA PHE A 123 -3.96 -21.19 -5.75
C PHE A 123 -4.63 -20.93 -7.11
N ASN A 124 -4.05 -20.09 -7.97
CA ASN A 124 -4.63 -19.76 -9.27
C ASN A 124 -4.10 -20.64 -10.41
N ARG A 125 -3.13 -21.53 -10.13
CA ARG A 125 -2.44 -22.36 -11.13
C ARG A 125 -1.99 -21.56 -12.36
N ARG A 126 -1.67 -20.27 -12.17
CA ARG A 126 -1.17 -19.41 -13.25
C ARG A 126 0.20 -19.93 -13.68
N ALA A 127 0.46 -19.88 -14.99
CA ALA A 127 1.76 -20.23 -15.54
C ALA A 127 2.85 -19.34 -14.90
N ARG A 128 4.06 -19.90 -14.75
CA ARG A 128 5.17 -19.13 -14.17
C ARG A 128 5.44 -17.90 -15.05
N PRO A 129 5.70 -16.73 -14.43
CA PRO A 129 6.18 -15.56 -15.16
C PRO A 129 7.42 -15.92 -15.98
N SER A 130 7.71 -15.13 -17.02
CA SER A 130 8.95 -15.30 -17.76
C SER A 130 10.14 -15.24 -16.80
N LYS A 131 11.22 -15.97 -17.11
CA LYS A 131 12.46 -15.88 -16.32
C LYS A 131 12.93 -14.43 -16.19
N PHE A 132 12.69 -13.63 -17.23
CA PHE A 132 12.97 -12.20 -17.25
C PHE A 132 12.14 -11.43 -16.20
N ASP A 133 10.82 -11.62 -16.16
CA ASP A 133 9.95 -10.94 -15.18
C ASP A 133 10.35 -11.30 -13.74
N LEU A 134 10.64 -12.59 -13.50
CA LEU A 134 11.08 -13.06 -12.18
C LEU A 134 12.41 -12.40 -11.76
N THR A 135 13.35 -12.23 -12.70
CA THR A 135 14.61 -11.54 -12.40
C THR A 135 14.40 -10.06 -12.11
N CYS A 136 13.54 -9.35 -12.87
CA CYS A 136 13.25 -7.95 -12.60
C CYS A 136 12.60 -7.76 -11.22
N ILE A 137 11.59 -8.59 -10.89
CA ILE A 137 10.90 -8.53 -9.60
C ILE A 137 11.86 -8.86 -8.46
N GLY A 138 12.70 -9.90 -8.62
CA GLY A 138 13.72 -10.25 -7.64
C GLY A 138 14.71 -9.12 -7.39
N VAL A 139 15.19 -8.46 -8.45
CA VAL A 139 16.09 -7.31 -8.34
C VAL A 139 15.42 -6.15 -7.61
N ILE A 140 14.16 -5.82 -7.92
CA ILE A 140 13.41 -4.75 -7.22
C ILE A 140 13.26 -5.07 -5.73
N CYS A 141 12.91 -6.31 -5.37
CA CYS A 141 12.76 -6.72 -3.98
C CYS A 141 14.10 -6.60 -3.23
N VAL A 142 15.19 -7.13 -3.81
CA VAL A 142 16.52 -7.11 -3.19
C VAL A 142 17.06 -5.68 -3.07
N SER A 143 16.89 -4.84 -4.09
CA SER A 143 17.40 -3.47 -4.07
C SER A 143 16.62 -2.58 -3.09
N THR A 144 15.30 -2.72 -3.00
CA THR A 144 14.50 -2.03 -1.97
C THR A 144 14.74 -2.58 -0.56
N ALA A 145 15.02 -3.88 -0.42
CA ALA A 145 15.41 -4.50 0.84
C ALA A 145 16.75 -3.95 1.32
N ALA A 146 17.76 -3.93 0.44
CA ALA A 146 19.06 -3.32 0.72
C ALA A 146 18.93 -1.84 1.11
N ALA A 147 18.00 -1.10 0.48
CA ALA A 147 17.74 0.29 0.84
C ALA A 147 17.07 0.50 2.21
N SER A 148 16.54 -0.57 2.79
CA SER A 148 15.86 -0.56 4.09
C SER A 148 16.76 -1.01 5.23
N VAL A 149 17.99 -1.48 4.96
CA VAL A 149 18.95 -1.92 5.98
C VAL A 149 19.85 -0.75 6.36
N TYR A 150 19.83 -0.39 7.65
CA TYR A 150 20.67 0.67 8.21
C TYR A 150 21.63 0.12 9.27
N ASP A 151 21.16 -0.86 10.03
CA ASP A 151 21.96 -1.60 11.00
C ASP A 151 21.71 -3.11 10.82
N TRP A 152 22.79 -3.88 10.84
CA TRP A 152 22.74 -5.35 10.77
C TRP A 152 22.64 -5.93 12.18
N SER A 153 21.60 -5.55 12.91
CA SER A 153 21.28 -6.13 14.21
C SER A 153 20.21 -7.20 14.06
N PHE A 154 20.60 -8.46 14.27
CA PHE A 154 19.69 -9.60 14.16
C PHE A 154 18.83 -9.72 15.41
N ASP A 155 17.60 -9.25 15.32
CA ASP A 155 16.56 -9.49 16.32
C ASP A 155 15.56 -10.54 15.83
N LEU A 156 15.36 -11.59 16.64
CA LEU A 156 14.46 -12.69 16.31
C LEU A 156 13.00 -12.23 16.24
N TRP A 157 12.60 -11.30 17.12
CA TRP A 157 11.23 -10.79 17.14
C TRP A 157 10.92 -9.99 15.88
N SER A 158 11.84 -9.10 15.49
CA SER A 158 11.77 -8.41 14.20
C SER A 158 11.57 -9.35 13.00
N ILE A 159 12.26 -10.50 12.99
CA ILE A 159 12.11 -11.49 11.92
C ILE A 159 10.71 -12.14 11.96
N ILE A 160 10.26 -12.58 13.12
CA ILE A 160 8.95 -13.24 13.27
C ILE A 160 7.83 -12.29 12.86
N TYR A 161 7.81 -11.07 13.41
CA TYR A 161 6.79 -10.07 13.06
C TYR A 161 6.86 -9.67 11.59
N GLY A 162 8.06 -9.55 11.01
CA GLY A 162 8.24 -9.26 9.59
C GLY A 162 7.67 -10.37 8.70
N VAL A 163 7.98 -11.64 8.97
CA VAL A 163 7.43 -12.76 8.20
C VAL A 163 5.91 -12.83 8.31
N VAL A 164 5.36 -12.66 9.53
CA VAL A 164 3.91 -12.68 9.74
C VAL A 164 3.23 -11.54 8.99
N ALA A 165 3.74 -10.31 9.10
CA ALA A 165 3.19 -9.15 8.41
C ALA A 165 3.20 -9.33 6.89
N VAL A 166 4.30 -9.84 6.32
CA VAL A 166 4.43 -10.07 4.87
C VAL A 166 3.49 -11.15 4.38
N CYS A 167 3.33 -12.24 5.13
CA CYS A 167 2.37 -13.29 4.80
C CYS A 167 0.93 -12.76 4.83
N MET A 168 0.56 -12.00 5.86
CA MET A 168 -0.77 -11.39 5.98
C MET A 168 -1.04 -10.38 4.86
N GLU A 169 -0.10 -9.45 4.60
CA GLU A 169 -0.21 -8.44 3.55
C GLU A 169 -0.34 -9.09 2.17
N SER A 170 0.55 -10.02 1.84
CA SER A 170 0.55 -10.71 0.54
C SER A 170 -0.73 -11.49 0.30
N TYR A 171 -1.21 -12.22 1.31
CA TYR A 171 -2.44 -13.01 1.19
C TYR A 171 -3.68 -12.13 1.12
N SER A 172 -3.69 -10.98 1.81
CA SER A 172 -4.79 -10.01 1.74
C SER A 172 -4.94 -9.41 0.34
N LEU A 173 -3.83 -8.94 -0.26
CA LEU A 173 -3.83 -8.37 -1.62
C LEU A 173 -4.21 -9.42 -2.67
N PHE A 174 -3.72 -10.65 -2.50
CA PHE A 174 -4.10 -11.78 -3.34
C PHE A 174 -5.61 -12.06 -3.29
N LEU A 175 -6.21 -12.06 -2.10
CA LEU A 175 -7.64 -12.29 -1.93
C LEU A 175 -8.46 -11.13 -2.48
N MET A 176 -8.03 -9.88 -2.29
CA MET A 176 -8.69 -8.71 -2.90
C MET A 176 -8.64 -8.76 -4.43
N GLU A 177 -7.53 -9.20 -5.04
CA GLU A 177 -7.45 -9.42 -6.50
C GLU A 177 -8.47 -10.48 -6.96
N LYS A 178 -8.61 -11.59 -6.22
CA LYS A 178 -9.61 -12.63 -6.54
C LYS A 178 -11.04 -12.14 -6.40
N LEU A 179 -11.34 -11.39 -5.36
CA LEU A 179 -12.66 -10.83 -5.13
C LEU A 179 -13.02 -9.82 -6.23
N LYS A 180 -12.03 -9.09 -6.78
CA LYS A 180 -12.24 -8.20 -7.93
C LYS A 180 -12.99 -8.87 -9.07
N ASP A 181 -12.65 -10.11 -9.41
CA ASP A 181 -13.26 -10.81 -10.53
C ASP A 181 -14.71 -11.27 -10.25
N GLN A 182 -15.13 -11.27 -8.97
CA GLN A 182 -16.49 -11.65 -8.54
C GLN A 182 -17.45 -10.46 -8.41
N TYR A 183 -16.93 -9.24 -8.26
CA TYR A 183 -17.73 -8.02 -8.09
C TYR A 183 -17.68 -7.15 -9.35
N ASN A 184 -18.78 -6.44 -9.65
CA ASN A 184 -18.90 -5.62 -10.86
C ASN A 184 -18.02 -4.36 -10.82
N SER A 185 -17.63 -3.88 -9.64
CA SER A 185 -16.87 -2.65 -9.48
C SER A 185 -15.85 -2.75 -8.34
N TRP A 186 -14.65 -2.21 -8.56
CA TRP A 186 -13.61 -2.09 -7.52
C TRP A 186 -14.06 -1.21 -6.35
N LEU A 187 -14.98 -0.28 -6.58
CA LEU A 187 -15.52 0.60 -5.55
C LEU A 187 -16.42 -0.15 -4.56
N GLU A 188 -17.09 -1.22 -5.01
CA GLU A 188 -17.85 -2.10 -4.09
C GLU A 188 -16.90 -2.80 -3.11
N ILE A 189 -15.76 -3.29 -3.60
CA ILE A 189 -14.77 -3.95 -2.74
C ILE A 189 -14.14 -2.95 -1.78
N LEU A 190 -13.78 -1.74 -2.26
CA LEU A 190 -13.25 -0.67 -1.41
C LEU A 190 -14.24 -0.31 -0.29
N TYR A 191 -15.51 -0.17 -0.62
CA TYR A 191 -16.56 0.16 0.35
C TYR A 191 -16.73 -0.96 1.40
N MET A 192 -16.82 -2.22 0.98
CA MET A 192 -16.92 -3.37 1.89
C MET A 192 -15.67 -3.52 2.75
N HIS A 193 -14.49 -3.32 2.16
CA HIS A 193 -13.21 -3.34 2.86
C HIS A 193 -13.15 -2.27 3.94
N SER A 194 -13.48 -1.03 3.59
CA SER A 194 -13.44 0.11 4.51
C SER A 194 -14.40 -0.07 5.68
N PHE A 195 -15.60 -0.60 5.41
CA PHE A 195 -16.59 -0.92 6.46
C PHE A 195 -16.08 -2.00 7.41
N ASN A 196 -15.57 -3.11 6.87
CA ASN A 196 -15.01 -4.19 7.68
C ASN A 196 -13.80 -3.73 8.51
N CYS A 197 -12.89 -2.95 7.91
CA CYS A 197 -11.75 -2.38 8.62
C CYS A 197 -12.17 -1.43 9.72
N LEU A 198 -13.18 -0.57 9.48
CA LEU A 198 -13.71 0.33 10.51
C LEU A 198 -14.24 -0.48 11.71
N CYS A 199 -15.00 -1.54 11.48
CA CYS A 199 -15.49 -2.40 12.57
C CYS A 199 -14.34 -3.02 13.37
N VAL A 200 -13.32 -3.55 12.70
CA VAL A 200 -12.15 -4.16 13.37
C VAL A 200 -11.36 -3.11 14.15
N LEU A 201 -11.14 -1.93 13.59
CA LEU A 201 -10.41 -0.84 14.24
C LEU A 201 -11.15 -0.28 15.46
N LEU A 202 -12.49 -0.16 15.40
CA LEU A 202 -13.28 0.24 16.56
C LEU A 202 -13.19 -0.80 17.69
N VAL A 203 -13.15 -2.09 17.36
CA VAL A 203 -12.93 -3.14 18.37
C VAL A 203 -11.51 -3.09 18.93
N ALA A 204 -10.51 -2.81 18.10
CA ALA A 204 -9.13 -2.63 18.56
C ALA A 204 -8.98 -1.41 19.47
N ASP A 205 -9.68 -0.32 19.16
CA ASP A 205 -9.72 0.89 19.98
C ASP A 205 -10.34 0.64 21.36
N LEU A 206 -11.38 -0.20 21.49
CA LEU A 206 -11.93 -0.59 22.79
C LEU A 206 -10.91 -1.28 23.72
N ILE A 207 -9.80 -1.79 23.18
CA ILE A 207 -8.73 -2.45 23.95
C ILE A 207 -7.60 -1.46 24.27
N GLN A 208 -7.28 -0.55 23.35
CA GLN A 208 -6.17 0.39 23.49
C GLN A 208 -6.57 1.75 24.06
N ASP A 209 -7.85 2.11 24.02
CA ASP A 209 -8.42 3.40 24.43
C ASP A 209 -7.80 4.64 23.72
N GLU A 210 -7.26 4.49 22.50
CA GLU A 210 -6.61 5.58 21.77
C GLU A 210 -7.59 6.73 21.43
N ILE A 211 -8.87 6.46 21.15
CA ILE A 211 -9.88 7.51 20.90
C ILE A 211 -10.01 8.44 22.11
N ARG A 212 -9.99 7.90 23.32
CA ARG A 212 -10.12 8.71 24.54
C ARG A 212 -8.90 9.61 24.70
N ASP A 213 -7.71 9.05 24.55
CA ASP A 213 -6.45 9.77 24.77
C ASP A 213 -6.20 10.81 23.67
N SER A 214 -6.50 10.47 22.41
CA SER A 214 -6.45 11.41 21.29
C SER A 214 -7.44 12.57 21.44
N PHE A 215 -8.64 12.32 21.98
CA PHE A 215 -9.60 13.38 22.29
C PHE A 215 -9.08 14.30 23.39
N MET A 216 -8.50 13.76 24.46
CA MET A 216 -7.88 14.56 25.52
C MET A 216 -6.73 15.41 24.96
N TYR A 217 -5.89 14.82 24.11
CA TYR A 217 -4.82 15.55 23.41
C TYR A 217 -5.38 16.72 22.58
N LEU A 218 -6.44 16.48 21.80
CA LEU A 218 -7.08 17.52 20.99
C LEU A 218 -7.63 18.66 21.85
N VAL A 219 -8.22 18.37 23.01
CA VAL A 219 -8.74 19.43 23.89
C VAL A 219 -7.63 20.26 24.52
N THR A 220 -6.50 19.64 24.88
CA THR A 220 -5.42 20.30 25.63
C THR A 220 -4.38 20.99 24.74
N SER A 221 -4.05 20.42 23.59
CA SER A 221 -2.82 20.75 22.83
C SER A 221 -3.07 21.17 21.39
N THR A 222 -4.32 21.47 21.00
CA THR A 222 -4.63 21.82 19.61
C THR A 222 -4.09 23.18 19.21
N THR A 223 -3.13 23.17 18.28
CA THR A 223 -2.71 24.35 17.52
C THR A 223 -3.44 24.40 16.18
N PHE A 224 -3.70 25.60 15.65
CA PHE A 224 -4.35 25.75 14.34
C PHE A 224 -3.59 25.03 13.21
N LEU A 225 -2.25 25.03 13.28
CA LEU A 225 -1.39 24.37 12.32
C LEU A 225 -1.53 22.84 12.38
N PHE A 226 -1.68 22.26 13.58
CA PHE A 226 -1.97 20.84 13.75
C PHE A 226 -3.26 20.43 13.04
N VAL A 227 -4.35 21.19 13.21
CA VAL A 227 -5.65 20.89 12.56
C VAL A 227 -5.54 20.92 11.04
N ILE A 228 -4.82 21.89 10.47
CA ILE A 228 -4.58 21.96 9.02
C ILE A 228 -3.83 20.72 8.54
N ILE A 229 -2.72 20.37 9.20
CA ILE A 229 -1.90 19.22 8.80
C ILE A 229 -2.68 17.91 8.96
N LEU A 230 -3.44 17.75 10.05
CA LEU A 230 -4.31 16.61 10.28
C LEU A 230 -5.34 16.47 9.16
N THR A 231 -6.01 17.56 8.78
CA THR A 231 -7.01 17.55 7.70
C THR A 231 -6.39 17.17 6.35
N ILE A 232 -5.20 17.72 6.03
CA ILE A 232 -4.45 17.38 4.82
C ILE A 232 -4.06 15.90 4.82
N MET A 233 -3.55 15.40 5.94
CA MET A 233 -3.15 13.99 6.07
C MET A 233 -4.35 13.05 5.91
N LEU A 234 -5.50 13.37 6.52
CA LEU A 234 -6.72 12.59 6.36
C LEU A 234 -7.19 12.57 4.89
N ALA A 235 -7.15 13.72 4.20
CA ALA A 235 -7.51 13.80 2.79
C ALA A 235 -6.57 12.98 1.89
N ILE A 236 -5.26 13.07 2.13
CA ILE A 236 -4.24 12.28 1.41
C ILE A 236 -4.40 10.79 1.72
N GLY A 237 -4.71 10.41 2.96
CA GLY A 237 -4.94 9.02 3.38
C GLY A 237 -6.16 8.39 2.70
N VAL A 238 -7.27 9.10 2.63
CA VAL A 238 -8.45 8.69 1.85
C VAL A 238 -8.08 8.54 0.38
N GLY A 239 -7.36 9.51 -0.19
CA GLY A 239 -6.86 9.44 -1.57
C GLY A 239 -5.96 8.23 -1.81
N PHE A 240 -5.06 7.92 -0.87
CA PHE A 240 -4.17 6.76 -0.92
C PHE A 240 -4.95 5.45 -0.96
N GLN A 241 -5.99 5.27 -0.13
CA GLN A 241 -6.82 4.06 -0.14
C GLN A 241 -7.58 3.90 -1.47
N ILE A 242 -8.15 4.99 -2.00
CA ILE A 242 -8.82 4.99 -3.30
C ILE A 242 -7.83 4.62 -4.41
N ALA A 243 -6.64 5.24 -4.40
CA ALA A 243 -5.61 4.99 -5.40
C ALA A 243 -5.07 3.54 -5.33
N MET A 244 -4.96 2.97 -4.13
CA MET A 244 -4.55 1.58 -3.93
C MET A 244 -5.53 0.60 -4.59
N PHE A 245 -6.83 0.72 -4.29
CA PHE A 245 -7.85 -0.14 -4.89
C PHE A 245 -8.04 0.10 -6.39
N TYR A 246 -7.89 1.36 -6.84
CA TYR A 246 -7.90 1.68 -8.27
C TYR A 246 -6.70 1.04 -9.00
N CYS A 247 -5.50 1.12 -8.44
CA CYS A 247 -4.29 0.48 -8.98
C CYS A 247 -4.42 -1.05 -8.98
N LEU A 248 -4.91 -1.64 -7.87
CA LEU A 248 -5.20 -3.07 -7.77
C LEU A 248 -6.17 -3.52 -8.87
N SER A 249 -7.18 -2.68 -9.17
CA SER A 249 -8.19 -3.02 -10.18
C SER A 249 -7.62 -3.13 -11.59
N LEU A 250 -6.73 -2.21 -11.96
CA LEU A 250 -6.15 -2.08 -13.30
C LEU A 250 -4.94 -2.99 -13.52
N CYS A 251 -4.11 -3.15 -12.49
CA CYS A 251 -2.77 -3.71 -12.63
C CYS A 251 -2.59 -5.07 -11.91
N GLY A 252 -3.53 -5.44 -11.03
CA GLY A 252 -3.44 -6.65 -10.20
C GLY A 252 -2.58 -6.49 -8.94
N ALA A 253 -2.60 -7.49 -8.06
CA ALA A 253 -1.93 -7.41 -6.75
C ALA A 253 -0.41 -7.31 -6.87
N LEU A 254 0.17 -8.02 -7.84
CA LEU A 254 1.62 -8.05 -8.05
C LEU A 254 2.18 -6.64 -8.29
N HIS A 255 1.65 -5.94 -9.30
CA HIS A 255 2.16 -4.62 -9.66
C HIS A 255 1.84 -3.56 -8.59
N SER A 256 0.68 -3.64 -7.93
CA SER A 256 0.37 -2.75 -6.81
C SER A 256 1.35 -2.95 -5.65
N SER A 257 1.69 -4.19 -5.30
CA SER A 257 2.68 -4.48 -4.26
C SER A 257 4.10 -3.99 -4.63
N MET A 258 4.49 -4.11 -5.91
CA MET A 258 5.76 -3.59 -6.40
C MET A 258 5.84 -2.06 -6.25
N MET A 259 4.77 -1.36 -6.62
CA MET A 259 4.71 0.10 -6.44
C MET A 259 4.72 0.49 -4.96
N ASN A 260 4.08 -0.29 -4.08
CA ASN A 260 4.09 -0.07 -2.63
C ASN A 260 5.52 -0.15 -2.08
N ILE A 261 6.29 -1.18 -2.42
CA ILE A 261 7.67 -1.34 -1.92
C ILE A 261 8.60 -0.24 -2.45
N ILE A 262 8.41 0.22 -3.69
CA ILE A 262 9.20 1.33 -4.26
C ILE A 262 8.85 2.64 -3.55
N ALA A 263 7.55 2.96 -3.39
CA ALA A 263 7.09 4.15 -2.71
C ALA A 263 7.57 4.20 -1.26
N ASN A 264 7.44 3.10 -0.53
CA ASN A 264 7.97 2.97 0.83
C ASN A 264 9.50 3.10 0.88
N GLY A 265 10.23 2.68 -0.16
CA GLY A 265 11.68 2.90 -0.27
C GLY A 265 12.05 4.37 -0.49
N ILE A 266 11.30 5.07 -1.35
CA ILE A 266 11.46 6.51 -1.60
C ILE A 266 11.10 7.31 -0.35
N GLN A 267 9.99 6.98 0.32
CA GLN A 267 9.58 7.62 1.56
C GLN A 267 10.67 7.48 2.63
N LEU A 268 11.25 6.28 2.77
CA LEU A 268 12.31 6.05 3.73
C LEU A 268 13.51 6.97 3.44
N PHE A 269 13.92 7.05 2.17
CA PHE A 269 14.96 7.99 1.73
C PHE A 269 14.61 9.46 2.05
N VAL A 270 13.39 9.91 1.75
CA VAL A 270 12.92 11.27 2.05
C VAL A 270 12.94 11.55 3.56
N ALA A 271 12.45 10.60 4.36
CA ALA A 271 12.38 10.74 5.80
C ALA A 271 13.78 10.82 6.43
N TYR A 272 14.76 10.10 5.90
CA TYR A 272 16.16 10.22 6.34
C TYR A 272 16.81 11.53 5.86
N GLY A 273 16.53 11.98 4.63
CA GLY A 273 16.95 13.30 4.17
C GLY A 273 16.47 14.41 5.10
N LEU A 274 15.21 14.32 5.56
CA LEU A 274 14.66 15.21 6.57
C LEU A 274 15.32 15.03 7.96
N SER A 275 15.63 13.79 8.35
CA SER A 275 16.29 13.48 9.63
C SER A 275 17.71 14.04 9.72
N ILE A 276 18.49 14.08 8.64
CA ILE A 276 19.79 14.77 8.64
C ILE A 276 19.61 16.27 8.92
N PHE A 277 18.58 16.89 8.34
CA PHE A 277 18.34 18.32 8.51
C PHE A 277 17.76 18.67 9.90
N LEU A 278 16.99 17.76 10.50
CA LEU A 278 16.26 18.00 11.75
C LEU A 278 16.94 17.42 13.00
N PHE A 279 17.57 16.25 12.91
CA PHE A 279 17.94 15.42 14.07
C PHE A 279 19.39 14.90 14.08
N TYR A 280 20.17 15.02 13.00
CA TYR A 280 21.57 14.57 12.91
C TYR A 280 21.87 13.08 13.26
N ASP A 281 20.85 12.25 13.49
CA ASP A 281 21.06 10.91 14.09
C ASP A 281 21.35 9.77 13.09
N LEU A 282 20.85 9.84 11.85
CA LEU A 282 20.95 8.73 10.90
C LEU A 282 21.41 9.19 9.51
N ASN A 283 22.65 8.85 9.17
CA ASN A 283 23.23 9.13 7.86
C ASN A 283 22.81 8.07 6.83
N PRO A 284 22.18 8.46 5.70
CA PRO A 284 21.88 7.54 4.62
C PRO A 284 23.18 6.98 4.08
N THR A 285 23.29 5.66 4.08
CA THR A 285 24.41 4.95 3.50
C THR A 285 24.31 4.93 1.97
N TRP A 286 25.45 4.77 1.30
CA TRP A 286 25.50 4.63 -0.16
C TRP A 286 24.63 3.46 -0.66
N THR A 287 24.53 2.37 0.12
CA THR A 287 23.67 1.23 -0.19
C THR A 287 22.21 1.65 -0.35
N ASN A 288 21.76 2.68 0.36
CA ASN A 288 20.36 3.05 0.41
C ASN A 288 19.99 3.94 -0.77
N VAL A 289 20.90 4.84 -1.13
CA VAL A 289 20.82 5.63 -2.36
C VAL A 289 20.81 4.71 -3.58
N PHE A 290 21.79 3.82 -3.70
CA PHE A 290 21.87 2.90 -4.84
C PHE A 290 20.68 1.94 -4.89
N GLY A 291 20.22 1.43 -3.75
CA GLY A 291 19.08 0.51 -3.70
C GLY A 291 17.78 1.13 -4.23
N VAL A 292 17.47 2.37 -3.87
CA VAL A 292 16.28 3.09 -4.37
C VAL A 292 16.42 3.44 -5.86
N ILE A 293 17.61 3.88 -6.30
CA ILE A 293 17.85 4.21 -7.71
C ILE A 293 17.70 2.95 -8.59
N ILE A 294 18.35 1.85 -8.20
CA ILE A 294 18.27 0.58 -8.92
C ILE A 294 16.81 0.08 -8.96
N ALA A 295 16.09 0.11 -7.84
CA ALA A 295 14.68 -0.28 -7.79
C ALA A 295 13.84 0.52 -8.79
N SER A 296 14.01 1.85 -8.79
CA SER A 296 13.25 2.77 -9.63
C SER A 296 13.58 2.57 -11.12
N CYS A 297 14.86 2.44 -11.46
CA CYS A 297 15.29 2.20 -12.84
C CYS A 297 14.79 0.86 -13.38
N VAL A 298 14.88 -0.21 -12.59
CA VAL A 298 14.41 -1.55 -13.00
C VAL A 298 12.89 -1.58 -13.12
N ALA A 299 12.17 -0.90 -12.23
CA ALA A 299 10.71 -0.79 -12.34
C ALA A 299 10.30 -0.05 -13.63
N ILE A 300 10.91 1.11 -13.92
CA ILE A 300 10.66 1.84 -15.17
C ILE A 300 10.95 0.96 -16.39
N TYR A 301 12.08 0.26 -16.39
CA TYR A 301 12.45 -0.66 -17.45
C TYR A 301 11.44 -1.81 -17.63
N TYR A 302 11.04 -2.43 -16.53
CA TYR A 302 10.03 -3.50 -16.52
C TYR A 302 8.69 -3.02 -17.11
N TYR A 303 8.21 -1.84 -16.72
CA TYR A 303 6.96 -1.27 -17.24
C TYR A 303 7.05 -0.84 -18.70
N ILE A 304 8.20 -0.33 -19.16
CA ILE A 304 8.42 0.00 -20.57
C ILE A 304 8.37 -1.28 -21.43
N ILE A 305 8.97 -2.38 -20.96
CA ILE A 305 8.97 -3.65 -21.69
C ILE A 305 7.57 -4.25 -21.72
N HIS A 306 6.86 -4.30 -20.60
CA HIS A 306 5.48 -4.79 -20.58
C HIS A 306 4.58 -3.98 -21.52
N ARG A 307 4.73 -2.64 -21.52
CA ARG A 307 4.04 -1.79 -22.50
C ARG A 307 4.43 -2.11 -23.95
N ALA A 308 5.71 -2.36 -24.22
CA ALA A 308 6.18 -2.68 -25.56
C ALA A 308 5.65 -4.04 -26.06
N LEU A 309 5.50 -5.01 -25.15
CA LEU A 309 4.88 -6.30 -25.43
C LEU A 309 3.39 -6.15 -25.73
N ASP A 310 2.66 -5.37 -24.92
CA ASP A 310 1.24 -5.08 -25.16
C ASP A 310 1.01 -4.31 -26.47
N ALA A 311 1.89 -3.35 -26.79
CA ALA A 311 1.84 -2.59 -28.04
C ALA A 311 2.31 -3.39 -29.27
N GLY A 312 3.08 -4.47 -29.07
CA GLY A 312 3.44 -5.42 -30.13
C GLY A 312 2.31 -6.40 -30.44
N ASN A 313 1.50 -6.75 -29.42
CA ASN A 313 0.34 -7.63 -29.56
C ASN A 313 -0.86 -6.97 -30.25
N THR A 314 -0.87 -5.64 -30.41
CA THR A 314 -1.83 -4.95 -31.29
C THR A 314 -1.50 -5.09 -32.78
N TYR A 315 -0.29 -5.54 -33.15
CA TYR A 315 0.12 -5.79 -34.55
C TYR A 315 0.21 -7.28 -34.92
N MET A 316 -0.01 -8.17 -33.95
CA MET A 316 -0.18 -9.61 -34.17
C MET A 316 -1.27 -10.10 -33.21
N PRO A 317 -2.48 -10.45 -33.69
CA PRO A 317 -3.52 -10.97 -32.81
C PRO A 317 -3.10 -12.34 -32.29
N THR A 318 -2.53 -12.42 -31.10
CA THR A 318 -2.37 -13.71 -30.41
C THR A 318 -3.75 -14.20 -29.97
N LYS A 319 -4.24 -15.15 -30.75
CA LYS A 319 -5.24 -16.15 -30.37
C LYS A 319 -5.02 -16.63 -28.94
N TYR A 320 -5.80 -16.13 -28.00
CA TYR A 320 -6.18 -16.85 -26.80
C TYR A 320 -7.71 -16.80 -26.66
N SER A 321 -8.39 -17.31 -27.69
CA SER A 321 -9.66 -18.00 -27.49
C SER A 321 -9.35 -19.47 -27.23
N ILE A 322 -9.52 -19.89 -25.99
CA ILE A 322 -9.82 -21.28 -25.64
C ILE A 322 -11.08 -21.13 -24.80
N GLU A 323 -12.26 -21.03 -25.41
CA GLU A 323 -13.06 -22.17 -25.88
C GLU A 323 -12.91 -23.37 -24.94
N LYS A 324 -13.86 -23.51 -24.02
CA LYS A 324 -14.41 -24.82 -23.66
C LYS A 324 -15.83 -24.65 -23.10
N SER A 325 -16.74 -25.07 -23.98
CA SER A 325 -18.00 -25.81 -23.73
C SER A 325 -18.23 -26.32 -22.32
#